data_AF-A0A7C7DM54-F1
#
_entry.id   AF-A0A7C7DM54-F1
#
_cell.length_a   1.000
_cell.length_b   1.000
_cell.length_c   1.000
_cell.angle_alpha   90.00
_cell.angle_beta   90.00
_cell.angle_gamma   90.00
#
_symmetry.space_group_name_H-M   'P 1'
#
loop_
_entity.id
_entity.type
_entity.pdbx_description
1 polymer ?
#
loop_
_entity_poly.entity_id
_entity_poly.type
_entity_poly.pdbx_seq_one_letter_code
_entity_poly.pdbx_strand_id
1 'polypeptide(L)'
;MEPSPEQIVDELRIHLDDAERRAWDALSRYKFQMFGYWASVWVHLHRITQAGRPNPWRRLVQAARRDKGAGIDVATCRVCGCTEDEPCEGGCWWVEDPEGLGDLCSNCLFELRDKFNEAAGDACYRCAENAGLHGPGSCLAEGICPFWPHRPAGEAASGHHARDRRDE
;
A
#
# COMPACT_ATOMS: atom_id res chain seq x y z
N MET A 1 -24.16 44.92 15.88
CA MET A 1 -24.56 44.04 16.99
C MET A 1 -23.96 42.69 16.65
N GLU A 2 -22.87 42.32 17.30
CA GLU A 2 -22.22 41.04 17.02
C GLU A 2 -23.02 39.89 17.66
N PRO A 3 -23.22 38.76 16.95
CA PRO A 3 -23.93 37.62 17.50
C PRO A 3 -23.14 36.99 18.65
N SER A 4 -23.87 36.55 19.68
CA SER A 4 -23.31 35.80 20.80
C SER A 4 -22.73 34.46 20.33
N PRO A 5 -21.63 33.95 20.93
CA PRO A 5 -21.08 32.63 20.62
C PRO A 5 -22.10 31.49 20.65
N GLU A 6 -23.09 31.57 21.55
CA GLU A 6 -24.15 30.56 21.65
C GLU A 6 -25.09 30.58 20.44
N GLN A 7 -25.39 31.78 19.91
CA GLN A 7 -26.24 31.93 18.72
C GLN A 7 -25.56 31.35 17.47
N ILE A 8 -24.24 31.50 17.37
CA ILE A 8 -23.44 30.93 16.28
C ILE A 8 -23.51 29.40 16.31
N VAL A 9 -23.39 28.79 17.49
CA VAL A 9 -23.47 27.32 17.64
C VAL A 9 -24.86 26.81 17.26
N ASP A 10 -25.92 27.49 17.67
CA ASP A 10 -27.29 27.09 17.32
C ASP A 10 -27.60 27.24 15.83
N GLU A 11 -27.13 28.33 15.21
CA GLU A 11 -27.23 28.50 13.75
C GLU A 11 -26.47 27.39 13.00
N LEU A 12 -25.26 27.05 13.44
CA LEU A 12 -24.48 25.95 12.87
C LEU A 12 -25.20 24.59 13.00
N ARG A 13 -25.91 24.34 14.11
CA ARG A 13 -26.72 23.12 14.27
C ARG A 13 -27.85 23.07 13.25
N ILE A 14 -28.55 24.18 13.00
CA ILE A 14 -29.60 24.26 11.98
C ILE A 14 -29.03 23.92 10.60
N HIS A 15 -27.87 24.47 10.25
CA HIS A 15 -27.22 24.17 8.97
C HIS A 15 -26.77 22.71 8.86
N LEU A 16 -26.36 22.11 9.97
CA LEU A 16 -25.97 20.70 10.04
C LEU A 16 -27.17 19.78 9.78
N ASP A 17 -28.32 20.06 10.40
CA ASP A 17 -29.56 19.32 10.16
C ASP A 17 -30.10 19.53 8.72
N ASP A 18 -29.97 20.75 8.17
CA ASP A 18 -30.36 21.02 6.78
C ASP A 18 -29.49 20.24 5.79
N ALA A 19 -28.17 20.23 5.98
CA ALA A 19 -27.24 19.46 5.16
C ALA A 19 -27.56 17.95 5.23
N GLU A 20 -27.87 17.43 6.41
CA GLU A 20 -28.23 16.02 6.58
C GLU A 20 -29.49 15.64 5.78
N ARG A 21 -30.55 16.44 5.94
CA ARG A 21 -31.82 16.23 5.24
C ARG A 21 -31.66 16.31 3.73
N ARG A 22 -30.89 17.28 3.22
CA ARG A 22 -30.64 17.43 1.78
C ARG A 22 -29.81 16.30 1.21
N ALA A 23 -28.84 15.78 1.96
CA ALA A 23 -28.09 14.60 1.55
C ALA A 23 -29.00 13.37 1.44
N TRP A 24 -29.89 13.15 2.40
CA TRP A 24 -30.88 12.05 2.34
C TRP A 24 -31.87 12.21 1.18
N ASP A 25 -32.42 13.41 0.93
CA ASP A 25 -33.29 13.66 -0.22
C ASP A 25 -32.57 13.48 -1.55
N ALA A 26 -31.31 13.92 -1.65
CA ALA A 26 -30.50 13.69 -2.84
C ALA A 26 -30.25 12.19 -3.07
N LEU A 27 -29.98 11.44 -2.00
CA LEU A 27 -29.75 9.99 -2.07
C LEU A 27 -31.00 9.23 -2.52
N SER A 28 -32.19 9.58 -2.00
CA SER A 28 -33.45 8.93 -2.40
C SER A 28 -33.86 9.23 -3.85
N ARG A 29 -33.39 10.36 -4.41
CA ARG A 29 -33.65 10.78 -5.79
C ARG A 29 -32.53 10.43 -6.77
N TYR A 30 -31.59 9.55 -6.38
CA TYR A 30 -30.45 9.14 -7.21
C TYR A 30 -29.55 10.30 -7.68
N LYS A 31 -29.54 11.43 -6.96
CA LYS A 31 -28.69 12.59 -7.26
C LYS A 31 -27.36 12.48 -6.52
N PHE A 32 -26.54 11.50 -6.89
CA PHE A 32 -25.32 11.14 -6.15
C PHE A 32 -24.29 12.27 -6.01
N GLN A 33 -24.12 13.10 -7.04
CA GLN A 33 -23.24 14.27 -6.96
C GLN A 33 -23.73 15.29 -5.90
N MET A 34 -25.05 15.50 -5.83
CA MET A 34 -25.66 16.38 -4.82
C MET A 34 -25.58 15.77 -3.43
N PHE A 35 -25.72 14.45 -3.30
CA PHE A 35 -25.47 13.74 -2.04
C PHE A 35 -24.05 13.98 -1.56
N GLY A 36 -23.03 13.80 -2.42
CA GLY A 36 -21.63 14.02 -2.07
C GLY A 36 -21.35 15.45 -1.61
N TYR A 37 -21.94 16.44 -2.28
CA TYR A 37 -21.86 17.85 -1.90
C TYR A 37 -22.46 18.11 -0.50
N TRP A 38 -23.68 17.66 -0.23
CA TRP A 38 -24.32 17.91 1.07
C TRP A 38 -23.66 17.11 2.20
N ALA A 39 -23.18 15.90 1.93
CA ALA A 39 -22.45 15.09 2.90
C ALA A 39 -21.10 15.73 3.28
N SER A 40 -20.38 16.35 2.33
CA SER A 40 -19.12 17.04 2.63
C SER A 40 -19.36 18.32 3.45
N VAL A 41 -20.41 19.08 3.14
CA VAL A 41 -20.86 20.23 3.94
C VAL A 41 -21.17 19.79 5.38
N TRP A 42 -21.94 18.71 5.56
CA TRP A 42 -22.25 18.17 6.89
C TRP A 42 -20.97 17.80 7.67
N VAL A 43 -20.02 17.10 7.04
CA VAL A 43 -18.75 16.72 7.69
C VAL A 43 -17.92 17.95 8.07
N HIS A 44 -17.90 18.98 7.23
CA HIS A 44 -17.20 20.21 7.51
C HIS A 44 -17.80 20.94 8.72
N LEU A 45 -19.13 21.12 8.73
CA LEU A 45 -19.86 21.74 9.86
C LEU A 45 -19.72 20.93 11.14
N HIS A 46 -19.74 19.60 11.05
CA HIS A 46 -19.57 18.69 12.17
C HIS A 46 -18.18 18.80 12.82
N ARG A 47 -17.13 18.92 12.00
CA ARG A 47 -15.76 19.16 12.50
C ARG A 47 -15.62 20.49 13.23
N ILE A 48 -16.27 21.54 12.74
CA ILE A 48 -16.23 22.88 13.35
C ILE A 48 -16.99 22.89 14.67
N THR A 49 -18.18 22.29 14.71
CA THR A 49 -19.05 22.29 15.89
C THR A 49 -18.60 21.33 16.98
N GLN A 50 -17.76 20.33 16.65
CA GLN A 50 -17.32 19.25 17.56
C GLN A 50 -18.47 18.57 18.32
N ALA A 51 -19.71 18.71 17.82
CA ALA A 51 -20.88 18.10 18.42
C ALA A 51 -20.71 16.59 18.23
N GLY A 52 -20.49 15.81 19.29
CA GLY A 52 -20.16 14.38 19.24
C GLY A 52 -21.19 13.42 18.58
N ARG A 53 -22.04 13.92 17.69
CA ARG A 53 -22.98 13.17 16.86
C ARG A 53 -22.22 12.25 15.89
N PRO A 54 -22.61 10.97 15.78
CA PRO A 54 -22.02 10.07 14.79
C PRO A 54 -22.49 10.41 13.38
N ASN A 55 -21.65 10.15 12.38
CA ASN A 55 -22.00 10.36 10.97
C ASN A 55 -23.21 9.47 10.57
N PRO A 56 -24.31 10.06 10.06
CA PRO A 56 -25.54 9.34 9.74
C PRO A 56 -25.39 8.32 8.61
N TRP A 57 -24.46 8.55 7.68
CA TRP A 57 -24.24 7.67 6.52
C TRP A 57 -23.21 6.58 6.78
N ARG A 58 -22.57 6.55 7.97
CA ARG A 58 -21.50 5.59 8.29
C ARG A 58 -21.89 4.15 8.01
N ARG A 59 -23.09 3.73 8.44
CA ARG A 59 -23.58 2.35 8.25
C ARG A 59 -23.84 2.04 6.78
N LEU A 60 -24.37 2.99 6.03
CA LEU A 60 -24.66 2.85 4.61
C LEU A 60 -23.36 2.69 3.81
N VAL A 61 -22.35 3.53 4.09
CA VAL A 61 -21.03 3.44 3.47
C VAL A 61 -20.34 2.13 3.83
N GLN A 62 -20.45 1.68 5.08
CA GLN A 62 -19.91 0.38 5.51
C GLN A 62 -20.58 -0.79 4.78
N ALA A 63 -21.91 -0.78 4.64
CA ALA A 63 -22.63 -1.79 3.87
C ALA A 63 -22.17 -1.80 2.41
N ALA A 64 -22.13 -0.64 1.77
CA ALA A 64 -21.66 -0.52 0.39
C ALA A 64 -20.21 -1.01 0.22
N ARG A 65 -19.32 -0.75 1.19
CA ARG A 65 -17.93 -1.25 1.16
C ARG A 65 -17.85 -2.77 1.28
N ARG A 66 -18.71 -3.39 2.09
CA ARG A 66 -18.80 -4.86 2.18
C ARG A 66 -19.25 -5.47 0.85
N ASP A 67 -20.23 -4.85 0.20
CA ASP A 67 -20.77 -5.34 -1.08
C ASP A 67 -19.82 -5.07 -2.26
N LYS A 68 -19.00 -4.01 -2.20
CA LYS A 68 -17.96 -3.74 -3.21
C LYS A 68 -16.81 -4.75 -3.20
N GLY A 69 -16.76 -5.68 -2.26
CA GLY A 69 -15.80 -6.80 -2.24
C GLY A 69 -15.92 -7.79 -3.40
N ALA A 70 -16.84 -7.57 -4.36
CA ALA A 70 -16.98 -8.36 -5.58
C ALA A 70 -16.52 -7.64 -6.87
N GLY A 71 -15.93 -6.43 -6.80
CA GLY A 71 -15.57 -5.70 -8.02
C GLY A 71 -14.82 -4.37 -7.85
N ILE A 72 -13.92 -4.28 -6.87
CA ILE A 72 -12.83 -3.29 -6.92
C ILE A 72 -11.55 -4.10 -7.00
N ASP A 73 -10.74 -3.86 -8.03
CA ASP A 73 -9.35 -4.32 -8.10
C ASP A 73 -8.55 -3.61 -7.00
N VAL A 74 -8.73 -4.05 -5.76
CA VAL A 74 -7.83 -3.67 -4.67
C VAL A 74 -6.56 -4.45 -4.93
N ALA A 75 -5.45 -3.74 -5.18
CA ALA A 75 -4.14 -4.37 -5.31
C ALA A 75 -3.91 -5.24 -4.07
N THR A 76 -3.84 -6.55 -4.28
CA THR A 76 -3.58 -7.54 -3.22
C THR A 76 -2.29 -8.25 -3.56
N CYS A 77 -1.37 -8.36 -2.59
CA CYS A 77 -0.08 -8.96 -2.87
C CYS A 77 -0.30 -10.41 -3.28
N ARG A 78 0.18 -10.81 -4.47
CA ARG A 78 -0.04 -12.17 -4.99
C ARG A 78 0.52 -13.30 -4.12
N VAL A 79 1.41 -12.99 -3.18
CA VAL A 79 2.07 -13.97 -2.29
C VAL A 79 1.38 -14.05 -0.93
N CYS A 80 1.27 -12.91 -0.23
CA CYS A 80 0.75 -12.88 1.15
C CYS A 80 -0.68 -12.35 1.28
N GLY A 81 -1.24 -11.76 0.22
CA GLY A 81 -2.58 -11.18 0.23
C GLY A 81 -2.70 -9.84 0.95
N CYS A 82 -1.59 -9.23 1.40
CA CYS A 82 -1.65 -7.91 2.04
C CYS A 82 -2.24 -6.86 1.10
N THR A 83 -2.86 -5.84 1.69
CA THR A 83 -3.45 -4.70 0.97
C THR A 83 -2.79 -3.40 1.44
N GLU A 84 -3.12 -2.26 0.81
CA GLU A 84 -2.65 -0.94 1.27
C GLU A 84 -3.12 -0.62 2.71
N ASP A 85 -4.35 -1.04 3.06
CA ASP A 85 -4.94 -0.79 4.37
C ASP A 85 -4.57 -1.87 5.42
N GLU A 86 -4.14 -3.05 4.97
CA GLU A 86 -3.78 -4.20 5.80
C GLU A 86 -2.38 -4.73 5.42
N PRO A 87 -1.30 -4.10 5.92
CA PRO A 87 0.07 -4.51 5.63
C PRO A 87 0.47 -5.79 6.39
N CYS A 88 1.56 -6.43 5.95
CA CYS A 88 2.13 -7.59 6.63
C CYS A 88 2.49 -7.31 8.09
N GLU A 89 2.62 -8.36 8.89
CA GLU A 89 3.15 -8.28 10.25
C GLU A 89 4.59 -7.74 10.23
N GLY A 90 4.80 -6.57 10.84
CA GLY A 90 6.07 -5.82 10.73
C GLY A 90 6.09 -4.71 9.67
N GLY A 91 5.04 -4.59 8.86
CA GLY A 91 4.86 -3.56 7.84
C GLY A 91 5.48 -3.92 6.48
N CYS A 92 4.86 -3.47 5.39
CA CYS A 92 5.37 -3.61 4.03
C CYS A 92 4.94 -2.43 3.15
N TRP A 93 5.60 -2.23 2.02
CA TRP A 93 5.22 -1.24 1.00
C TRP A 93 5.09 -1.90 -0.37
N TRP A 94 4.32 -1.30 -1.28
CA TRP A 94 4.17 -1.80 -2.64
C TRP A 94 5.43 -1.58 -3.47
N VAL A 95 5.84 -2.60 -4.21
CA VAL A 95 6.97 -2.52 -5.13
C VAL A 95 6.49 -2.84 -6.54
N GLU A 96 6.93 -2.03 -7.50
CA GLU A 96 6.71 -2.26 -8.92
C GLU A 96 7.54 -3.47 -9.38
N ASP A 97 6.88 -4.49 -9.95
CA ASP A 97 7.57 -5.64 -10.53
C ASP A 97 8.21 -5.25 -11.87
N PRO A 98 9.55 -5.29 -12.03
CA PRO A 98 10.22 -4.95 -13.29
C PRO A 98 9.88 -5.90 -14.44
N GLU A 99 9.34 -7.09 -14.17
CA GLU A 99 8.88 -8.05 -15.18
C GLU A 99 7.40 -7.88 -15.51
N GLY A 100 6.69 -6.96 -14.83
CA GLY A 100 5.29 -6.65 -15.09
C GLY A 100 4.32 -7.79 -14.74
N LEU A 101 4.72 -8.73 -13.89
CA LEU A 101 3.93 -9.92 -13.54
C LEU A 101 2.92 -9.69 -12.39
N GLY A 102 2.75 -8.43 -11.92
CA GLY A 102 1.69 -8.01 -10.99
C GLY A 102 2.17 -7.43 -9.66
N ASP A 103 1.21 -7.16 -8.76
CA ASP A 103 1.43 -6.39 -7.52
C ASP A 103 2.09 -7.23 -6.40
N LEU A 104 3.33 -6.87 -6.03
CA LEU A 104 4.07 -7.45 -4.90
C LEU A 104 4.34 -6.41 -3.80
N CYS A 105 4.34 -6.86 -2.55
CA CYS A 105 4.83 -6.05 -1.44
C CYS A 105 6.33 -6.29 -1.21
N SER A 106 6.99 -5.34 -0.54
CA SER A 106 8.43 -5.32 -0.29
C SER A 106 8.92 -6.51 0.52
N ASN A 107 8.09 -7.02 1.43
CA ASN A 107 8.41 -8.19 2.22
C ASN A 107 8.49 -9.45 1.34
N CYS A 108 7.46 -9.69 0.54
CA CYS A 108 7.41 -10.85 -0.35
C CYS A 108 8.38 -10.72 -1.53
N LEU A 109 8.70 -9.51 -1.99
CA LEU A 109 9.75 -9.30 -2.98
C LEU A 109 11.11 -9.74 -2.45
N PHE A 110 11.43 -9.38 -1.20
CA PHE A 110 12.70 -9.76 -0.58
C PHE A 110 12.82 -11.28 -0.46
N GLU A 111 11.77 -11.96 0.02
CA GLU A 111 11.74 -13.42 0.11
C GLU A 111 11.85 -14.13 -1.25
N LEU A 112 11.19 -13.61 -2.28
CA LEU A 112 11.31 -14.16 -3.64
C LEU A 112 12.72 -13.96 -4.19
N ARG A 113 13.29 -12.76 -4.03
CA ARG A 113 14.65 -12.45 -4.48
C ARG A 113 15.69 -13.33 -3.81
N ASP A 114 15.55 -13.58 -2.51
CA ASP A 114 16.47 -14.44 -1.77
C ASP A 114 16.38 -15.89 -2.26
N LYS A 115 15.17 -16.41 -2.48
CA LYS A 115 14.99 -17.76 -3.07
C LYS A 115 15.54 -17.86 -4.49
N PHE A 116 15.41 -16.82 -5.31
CA PHE A 116 16.03 -16.78 -6.64
C PHE A 116 17.56 -16.73 -6.56
N ASN A 117 18.12 -15.92 -5.67
CA ASN A 117 19.57 -15.82 -5.47
C ASN A 117 20.16 -17.11 -4.89
N GLU A 118 19.46 -17.78 -3.98
CA GLU A 118 19.84 -19.06 -3.40
C GLU A 118 19.76 -20.16 -4.46
N ALA A 119 18.68 -20.23 -5.24
CA ALA A 119 18.57 -21.16 -6.37
C ALA A 119 19.65 -20.92 -7.44
N ALA A 120 19.99 -19.65 -7.71
CA ALA A 120 21.06 -19.30 -8.63
C ALA A 120 22.46 -19.60 -8.04
N GLY A 121 22.64 -19.44 -6.73
CA GLY A 121 23.83 -19.84 -5.99
C GLY A 121 24.04 -21.36 -6.02
N ASP A 122 22.97 -22.12 -5.76
CA ASP A 122 22.95 -23.59 -5.83
C ASP A 122 23.18 -24.11 -7.25
N ALA A 123 22.66 -23.42 -8.27
CA ALA A 123 22.91 -23.73 -9.67
C ALA A 123 24.38 -23.46 -10.03
N CYS A 124 24.96 -22.35 -9.54
CA CYS A 124 26.36 -22.01 -9.73
C CYS A 124 27.29 -23.03 -9.06
N TYR A 125 26.97 -23.44 -7.82
CA TYR A 125 27.72 -24.44 -7.07
C TYR A 125 27.70 -25.81 -7.76
N ARG A 126 26.52 -26.29 -8.19
CA ARG A 126 26.39 -27.54 -8.98
C ARG A 126 27.11 -27.48 -10.31
N CYS A 127 27.14 -26.32 -10.97
CA CYS A 127 27.85 -26.16 -12.24
C CYS A 127 29.38 -26.23 -12.05
N ALA A 128 29.92 -25.67 -10.96
CA ALA A 128 31.33 -25.76 -10.61
C ALA A 128 31.76 -27.21 -10.27
N GLU A 129 30.92 -27.94 -9.52
CA GLU A 129 31.17 -29.35 -9.18
C GLU A 129 31.21 -30.25 -10.42
N ASN A 130 30.23 -30.13 -11.33
CA ASN A 130 30.20 -30.92 -12.57
C ASN A 130 31.35 -30.60 -13.53
N ALA A 131 31.93 -29.40 -13.44
CA ALA A 131 33.11 -29.00 -14.22
C ALA A 131 34.44 -29.46 -13.60
N GLY A 132 34.42 -30.14 -12.44
CA GLY A 132 35.63 -30.59 -11.75
C GLY A 132 36.45 -29.44 -11.13
N LEU A 133 35.83 -28.28 -10.90
CA LEU A 133 36.49 -27.11 -10.33
C LEU A 133 36.18 -27.05 -8.83
N HIS A 134 37.22 -27.09 -7.99
CA HIS A 134 37.07 -27.00 -6.55
C HIS A 134 36.79 -25.55 -6.11
N GLY A 135 35.51 -25.18 -6.06
CA GLY A 135 35.02 -24.05 -5.28
C GLY A 135 34.30 -22.96 -6.07
N PRO A 136 33.48 -22.13 -5.39
CA PRO A 136 32.55 -21.15 -5.99
C PRO A 136 33.23 -19.94 -6.67
N GLY A 137 34.54 -19.99 -6.92
CA GLY A 137 35.34 -18.86 -7.42
C GLY A 137 35.94 -19.01 -8.82
N SER A 138 35.80 -20.17 -9.47
CA SER A 138 36.47 -20.42 -10.76
C SER A 138 35.69 -19.95 -12.00
N CYS A 139 34.39 -19.64 -11.87
CA CYS A 139 33.52 -19.27 -13.00
C CYS A 139 33.65 -17.80 -13.46
N LEU A 140 34.40 -16.97 -12.72
CA LEU A 140 34.53 -15.53 -12.99
C LEU A 140 35.60 -15.16 -14.03
N ALA A 141 36.40 -16.11 -14.52
CA ALA A 141 37.56 -15.80 -15.36
C ALA A 141 37.20 -15.38 -16.80
N GLU A 142 36.03 -15.76 -17.32
CA GLU A 142 35.65 -15.48 -18.73
C GLU A 142 34.35 -14.67 -18.85
N GLY A 143 33.76 -14.22 -17.73
CA GLY A 143 32.61 -13.30 -17.73
C GLY A 143 31.31 -13.82 -18.36
N ILE A 144 31.22 -15.12 -18.70
CA ILE A 144 30.03 -15.70 -19.36
C ILE A 144 29.65 -16.99 -18.63
N CYS A 145 28.83 -16.87 -17.59
CA CYS A 145 28.04 -18.00 -17.11
C CYS A 145 26.81 -18.12 -18.03
N PRO A 146 26.64 -19.21 -18.79
CA PRO A 146 25.55 -19.34 -19.77
C PRO A 146 24.16 -19.44 -19.11
N PHE A 147 24.08 -19.50 -17.78
CA PHE A 147 22.84 -19.66 -17.03
C PHE A 147 22.41 -18.40 -16.25
N TRP A 148 23.21 -17.33 -16.26
CA TRP A 148 22.83 -16.05 -15.66
C TRP A 148 22.40 -15.06 -16.76
N PRO A 149 21.16 -14.55 -16.76
CA PRO A 149 20.78 -13.52 -17.71
C PRO A 149 21.55 -12.24 -17.37
N HIS A 150 22.44 -11.86 -18.27
CA HIS A 150 23.18 -10.60 -18.39
C HIS A 150 23.04 -9.62 -17.22
N ARG A 151 23.99 -9.66 -16.27
CA ARG A 151 24.23 -8.50 -15.40
C ARG A 151 24.78 -7.37 -16.28
N PRO A 152 24.17 -6.18 -16.35
CA PRO A 152 24.73 -5.09 -17.14
C PRO A 152 26.11 -4.71 -16.59
N ALA A 153 27.08 -4.59 -17.50
CA ALA A 153 28.44 -4.19 -17.16
C ALA A 153 28.43 -2.75 -16.61
N GLY A 154 28.56 -2.59 -15.29
CA GLY A 154 28.62 -1.27 -14.68
C GLY A 154 28.57 -1.21 -13.15
N GLU A 155 27.95 -2.18 -12.47
CA GLU A 155 27.91 -2.18 -11.01
C GLU A 155 29.08 -2.98 -10.44
N ALA A 156 30.21 -2.28 -10.26
CA ALA A 156 31.26 -2.70 -9.36
C ALA A 156 30.66 -2.98 -7.98
N ALA A 157 31.04 -4.12 -7.39
CA ALA A 157 30.73 -4.47 -6.02
C ALA A 157 31.26 -3.39 -5.06
N SER A 158 30.41 -2.44 -4.69
CA SER A 158 30.65 -1.61 -3.50
C SER A 158 30.36 -2.48 -2.29
N GLY A 159 31.45 -2.96 -1.68
CA GLY A 159 31.42 -3.71 -0.45
C GLY A 159 30.55 -3.01 0.59
N HIS A 160 29.54 -3.72 1.06
CA HIS A 160 28.82 -3.30 2.26
C HIS A 160 29.80 -3.40 3.42
N HIS A 161 30.17 -2.22 3.92
CA HIS A 161 30.91 -2.01 5.14
C HIS A 161 30.39 -2.93 6.25
N ALA A 162 31.30 -3.72 6.79
CA ALA A 162 31.20 -4.31 8.10
C ALA A 162 30.82 -3.20 9.10
N ARG A 163 29.66 -3.36 9.74
CA ARG A 163 29.36 -2.66 10.99
C ARG A 163 30.28 -3.27 12.04
N ASP A 164 31.32 -2.56 12.43
CA ASP A 164 32.03 -2.87 13.66
C ASP A 164 31.84 -1.71 14.64
N ARG A 165 31.16 -2.03 15.74
CA ARG A 165 30.99 -1.15 16.89
C ARG A 165 32.37 -0.87 17.48
N ARG A 166 32.65 0.39 17.79
CA ARG A 166 33.47 0.72 18.94
C ARG A 166 33.04 2.07 19.48
N ASP A 167 32.57 2.00 20.71
CA ASP A 167 32.28 3.09 21.61
C ASP A 167 33.54 3.94 21.83
N GLU A 168 33.39 5.26 21.77
CA GLU A 168 34.00 6.28 22.65
C GLU A 168 33.44 7.67 22.32
#